data_AF-A0A4Q3UWU6-F1
#
_entry.id   AF-A0A4Q3UWU6-F1
#
_cell.length_a   1.000
_cell.length_b   1.000
_cell.length_c   1.000
_cell.angle_alpha   90.00
_cell.angle_beta   90.00
_cell.angle_gamma   90.00
#
_symmetry.space_group_name_H-M   'P 1'
#
loop_
_entity.id
_entity.type
_entity.pdbx_description
1 polymer ?
#
loop_
_entity_poly.entity_id
_entity_poly.type
_entity_poly.pdbx_seq_one_letter_code
_entity_poly.pdbx_strand_id
1 'polypeptide(L)'
;MDPRPGERVDHPHHVGLWFNYGDVNGYDLWNNSSAVDPKGMYGTIVNTNIARLNEAGDHAELTVEADWQDKDGKPMLHETTQFTFSADGATRRIDRKTTLKAVAGDVVFKDNKEGMIGLRVARQLE
;
A
#
# COMPACT_ATOMS: atom_id res chain seq x y z
N MET A 1 -9.26 -12.74 -0.51
CA MET A 1 -8.67 -13.35 0.69
C MET A 1 -9.81 -13.98 1.46
N ASP A 2 -9.73 -15.27 1.73
CA ASP A 2 -10.82 -15.96 2.43
C ASP A 2 -10.83 -15.54 3.92
N PRO A 3 -12.01 -15.23 4.49
CA PRO A 3 -12.13 -14.94 5.92
C PRO A 3 -11.58 -16.09 6.77
N ARG A 4 -10.80 -15.77 7.81
CA ARG A 4 -10.35 -16.77 8.80
C ARG A 4 -11.27 -16.74 10.01
N PRO A 5 -11.59 -17.89 10.63
CA PRO A 5 -12.36 -17.93 11.86
C PRO A 5 -11.76 -17.02 12.95
N GLY A 6 -12.58 -16.15 13.53
CA GLY A 6 -12.17 -15.22 14.59
C GLY A 6 -11.57 -13.89 14.11
N GLU A 7 -11.33 -13.71 12.80
CA GLU A 7 -10.89 -12.42 12.24
C GLU A 7 -12.10 -11.53 11.90
N ARG A 8 -11.91 -10.21 12.03
CA ARG A 8 -12.92 -9.24 11.58
C ARG A 8 -12.98 -9.19 10.05
N VAL A 9 -14.19 -9.03 9.52
CA VAL A 9 -14.50 -8.94 8.07
C VAL A 9 -15.03 -7.55 7.67
N ASP A 10 -14.82 -6.56 8.54
CA ASP A 10 -15.35 -5.20 8.45
C ASP A 10 -14.70 -4.35 7.35
N HIS A 11 -13.39 -4.50 7.13
CA HIS A 11 -12.61 -3.75 6.15
C HIS A 11 -11.85 -4.71 5.23
N PRO A 12 -12.49 -5.26 4.18
CA PRO A 12 -11.89 -6.29 3.32
C PRO A 12 -10.69 -5.79 2.50
N HIS A 13 -10.47 -4.48 2.41
CA HIS A 13 -9.32 -3.85 1.74
C HIS A 13 -8.10 -3.66 2.66
N HIS A 14 -8.25 -3.78 3.98
CA HIS A 14 -7.12 -3.69 4.91
C HIS A 14 -6.38 -5.02 4.97
N VAL A 15 -5.28 -5.12 4.22
CA VAL A 15 -4.52 -6.37 4.09
C VAL A 15 -3.03 -6.12 4.27
N GLY A 16 -2.41 -6.85 5.20
CA GLY A 16 -0.97 -6.84 5.42
C GLY A 16 -0.44 -5.46 5.80
N LEU A 17 0.69 -5.06 5.22
CA LEU A 17 1.29 -3.73 5.34
C LEU A 17 1.03 -2.96 4.05
N TRP A 18 0.28 -1.85 4.12
CA TRP A 18 -0.02 -1.02 2.96
C TRP A 18 0.35 0.44 3.18
N PHE A 19 0.46 1.16 2.07
CA PHE A 19 0.65 2.59 2.04
C PHE A 19 -0.20 3.16 0.91
N ASN A 20 -1.17 3.99 1.24
CA ASN A 20 -2.11 4.63 0.32
C ASN A 20 -2.62 5.93 0.95
N TYR A 21 -3.72 6.51 0.49
CA TYR A 21 -4.32 7.69 1.12
C TYR A 21 -5.79 7.85 0.73
N GLY A 22 -6.57 8.52 1.57
CA GLY A 22 -8.03 8.65 1.37
C GLY A 22 -8.48 9.72 0.37
N ASP A 23 -7.65 10.74 0.09
CA ASP A 23 -7.95 11.75 -0.93
C ASP A 23 -6.66 12.24 -1.61
N VAL A 24 -6.41 11.73 -2.82
CA VAL A 24 -5.35 12.18 -3.71
C VAL A 24 -5.99 12.72 -4.98
N ASN A 25 -5.88 14.03 -5.21
CA ASN A 25 -6.56 14.71 -6.33
C ASN A 25 -8.09 14.46 -6.40
N GLY A 26 -8.75 14.22 -5.26
CA GLY A 26 -10.18 13.89 -5.19
C GLY A 26 -10.50 12.41 -5.37
N TYR A 27 -9.49 11.55 -5.47
CA TYR A 27 -9.64 10.10 -5.58
C TYR A 27 -9.35 9.40 -4.25
N ASP A 28 -10.23 8.47 -3.88
CA ASP A 28 -10.08 7.64 -2.70
C ASP A 28 -9.30 6.36 -3.05
N LEU A 29 -8.06 6.25 -2.55
CA LEU A 29 -7.24 5.03 -2.67
C LEU A 29 -7.28 4.18 -1.40
N TRP A 30 -7.97 4.63 -0.35
CA TRP A 30 -8.09 3.93 0.93
C TRP A 30 -9.17 2.86 0.89
N ASN A 31 -10.37 3.23 0.44
CA ASN A 31 -11.53 2.33 0.43
C ASN A 31 -11.63 1.48 -0.85
N ASN A 32 -10.61 1.48 -1.70
CA ASN A 32 -10.61 0.70 -2.94
C ASN A 32 -10.51 -0.80 -2.62
N SER A 33 -11.52 -1.57 -3.06
CA SER A 33 -11.57 -3.03 -2.94
C SER A 33 -12.22 -3.64 -4.17
N SER A 34 -11.77 -4.82 -4.57
CA SER A 34 -12.50 -5.64 -5.56
C SER A 34 -13.85 -6.15 -5.05
N ALA A 35 -14.14 -5.99 -3.75
CA ALA A 35 -15.39 -6.40 -3.12
C ALA A 35 -16.48 -5.31 -3.10
N VAL A 36 -16.16 -4.07 -3.52
CA VAL A 36 -17.12 -2.96 -3.55
C VAL A 36 -17.43 -2.54 -4.98
N ASP A 37 -18.68 -2.13 -5.23
CA ASP A 37 -19.12 -1.61 -6.53
C ASP A 37 -18.44 -0.24 -6.77
N PRO A 38 -17.82 0.03 -7.93
CA PRO A 38 -17.05 1.25 -8.23
C PRO A 38 -17.90 2.53 -8.37
N LYS A 39 -18.96 2.70 -7.59
CA LYS A 39 -19.84 3.88 -7.62
C LYS A 39 -19.17 5.19 -7.12
N GLY A 40 -17.94 5.12 -6.65
CA GLY A 40 -17.18 6.25 -6.10
C GLY A 40 -16.02 6.72 -6.98
N MET A 41 -15.42 7.84 -6.60
CA MET A 41 -14.18 8.35 -7.20
C MET A 41 -12.98 7.56 -6.67
N TYR A 42 -12.91 6.26 -6.96
CA TYR A 42 -11.82 5.42 -6.47
C TYR A 42 -10.60 5.51 -7.38
N GLY A 43 -9.43 5.70 -6.78
CA GLY A 43 -8.13 5.53 -7.44
C GLY A 43 -7.53 4.17 -7.07
N THR A 44 -6.63 3.63 -7.89
CA THR A 44 -6.04 2.30 -7.67
C THR A 44 -4.52 2.39 -7.61
N ILE A 45 -3.89 1.68 -6.69
CA ILE A 45 -2.43 1.50 -6.68
C ILE A 45 -2.12 0.15 -7.33
N VAL A 46 -1.41 0.18 -8.46
CA VAL A 46 -1.07 -1.00 -9.23
C VAL A 46 0.42 -1.26 -9.10
N ASN A 47 0.81 -2.40 -8.51
CA ASN A 47 2.21 -2.83 -8.57
C ASN A 47 2.58 -3.14 -10.03
N THR A 48 3.59 -2.45 -10.54
CA THR A 48 3.98 -2.52 -11.95
C THR A 48 5.26 -3.32 -12.16
N ASN A 49 6.13 -3.39 -11.15
CA ASN A 49 7.43 -4.02 -11.28
C ASN A 49 8.03 -4.48 -9.94
N ILE A 50 8.87 -5.52 -10.01
CA ILE A 50 9.85 -5.88 -8.98
C ILE A 50 11.22 -5.51 -9.54
N ALA A 51 11.72 -4.34 -9.17
CA ALA A 51 12.94 -3.77 -9.73
C ALA A 51 14.22 -4.41 -9.17
N ARG A 52 14.20 -4.88 -7.92
CA ARG A 52 15.36 -5.51 -7.27
C ARG A 52 14.90 -6.52 -6.23
N LEU A 53 15.56 -7.66 -6.18
CA LEU A 53 15.42 -8.65 -5.13
C LEU A 53 16.81 -9.17 -4.78
N ASN A 54 17.24 -8.95 -3.54
CA ASN A 54 18.49 -9.46 -3.02
C ASN A 54 18.27 -10.09 -1.65
N GLU A 55 18.97 -11.17 -1.38
CA GLU A 55 19.02 -11.81 -0.07
C GLU A 55 20.48 -12.09 0.29
N ALA A 56 20.84 -11.84 1.55
CA ALA A 56 22.17 -12.09 2.08
C ALA A 56 22.09 -12.38 3.58
N GLY A 57 22.22 -13.65 3.96
CA GLY A 57 22.22 -14.06 5.37
C GLY A 57 20.89 -13.73 6.06
N ASP A 58 20.95 -12.89 7.09
CA ASP A 58 19.83 -12.40 7.90
C ASP A 58 19.23 -11.08 7.39
N HIS A 59 19.62 -10.66 6.19
CA HIS A 59 19.15 -9.45 5.52
C HIS A 59 18.56 -9.75 4.14
N ALA A 60 17.50 -9.02 3.76
CA ALA A 60 16.99 -9.01 2.39
C ALA A 60 16.55 -7.61 1.96
N GLU A 61 16.65 -7.33 0.67
CA GLU A 61 16.17 -6.10 0.03
C GLU A 61 15.18 -6.45 -1.08
N LEU A 62 14.05 -5.75 -1.10
CA LEU A 62 13.06 -5.81 -2.17
C LEU A 62 12.75 -4.38 -2.62
N THR A 63 13.01 -4.07 -3.88
CA THR A 63 12.53 -2.82 -4.49
C THR A 63 11.39 -3.13 -5.43
N VAL A 64 10.26 -2.48 -5.21
CA VAL A 64 9.08 -2.56 -6.06
C VAL A 64 8.71 -1.19 -6.60
N GLU A 65 8.02 -1.19 -7.73
CA GLU A 65 7.44 0.01 -8.33
C GLU A 65 5.92 -0.16 -8.42
N ALA A 66 5.19 0.95 -8.27
CA ALA A 66 3.75 0.97 -8.39
C ALA A 66 3.27 2.28 -8.99
N ASP A 67 2.17 2.25 -9.73
CA ASP A 67 1.50 3.44 -10.24
C ASP A 67 0.24 3.71 -9.44
N TRP A 68 0.06 4.94 -8.99
CA TRP A 68 -1.17 5.41 -8.37
C TRP A 68 -2.03 6.04 -9.45
N GLN A 69 -3.12 5.37 -9.77
CA GLN A 69 -3.96 5.67 -10.92
C GLN A 69 -5.27 6.30 -10.49
N ASP A 70 -5.80 7.20 -11.33
CA ASP A 70 -7.16 7.69 -11.20
C ASP A 70 -8.20 6.60 -11.52
N LYS A 71 -9.49 6.96 -11.43
CA LYS A 71 -10.61 6.05 -11.75
C LYS A 71 -10.61 5.53 -13.19
N ASP A 72 -9.90 6.21 -14.10
CA ASP A 72 -9.81 5.87 -15.52
C ASP A 72 -8.52 5.09 -15.83
N GLY A 73 -7.75 4.71 -14.81
CA GLY A 73 -6.50 3.96 -14.93
C GLY A 73 -5.29 4.81 -15.34
N LYS A 74 -5.40 6.15 -15.30
CA LYS A 74 -4.30 7.04 -15.68
C LYS A 74 -3.37 7.29 -14.48
N PRO A 75 -2.05 7.04 -14.61
CA PRO A 75 -1.10 7.30 -13.53
C PRO A 75 -1.02 8.78 -13.15
N MET A 76 -1.09 9.06 -11.84
CA MET A 76 -0.87 10.36 -11.21
C MET A 76 0.48 10.40 -10.50
N LEU A 77 0.81 9.33 -9.76
CA LEU A 77 2.10 9.13 -9.12
C LEU A 77 2.75 7.84 -9.63
N HIS A 78 4.06 7.87 -9.73
CA HIS A 78 4.90 6.69 -9.74
C HIS A 78 5.58 6.54 -8.38
N GLU A 79 5.39 5.39 -7.76
CA GLU A 79 5.98 5.00 -6.49
C GLU A 79 7.16 4.08 -6.73
N THR A 80 8.28 4.36 -6.07
CA THR A 80 9.37 3.39 -5.88
C THR A 80 9.53 3.13 -4.40
N THR A 81 9.40 1.87 -4.00
CA THR A 81 9.52 1.46 -2.59
C THR A 81 10.59 0.42 -2.42
N GLN A 82 11.56 0.72 -1.56
CA GLN A 82 12.53 -0.22 -1.05
C GLN A 82 12.08 -0.74 0.31
N PHE A 83 11.99 -2.05 0.44
CA PHE A 83 11.86 -2.76 1.69
C PHE A 83 13.21 -3.36 2.07
N THR A 84 13.64 -3.13 3.30
CA THR A 84 14.77 -3.82 3.91
C THR A 84 14.26 -4.69 5.04
N PHE A 85 14.54 -5.98 4.95
CA PHE A 85 14.21 -6.97 5.95
C PHE A 85 15.46 -7.30 6.76
N SER A 86 15.34 -7.34 8.08
CA SER A 86 16.42 -7.81 8.95
C SER A 86 15.90 -8.59 10.16
N ALA A 87 16.74 -9.50 10.64
CA ALA A 87 16.49 -10.26 11.86
C ALA A 87 17.69 -10.15 12.81
N ASP A 88 17.44 -9.88 14.09
CA ASP A 88 18.46 -9.87 15.13
C ASP A 88 17.90 -10.54 16.38
N GLY A 89 18.38 -11.76 16.67
CA GLY A 89 17.82 -12.64 17.70
C GLY A 89 16.32 -12.85 17.54
N ALA A 90 15.55 -12.38 18.52
CA ALA A 90 14.08 -12.44 18.52
C ALA A 90 13.40 -11.28 17.77
N THR A 91 14.15 -10.28 17.32
CA THR A 91 13.61 -9.09 16.66
C THR A 91 13.49 -9.32 15.15
N ARG A 92 12.40 -8.84 14.56
CA ARG A 92 12.19 -8.77 13.11
C ARG A 92 11.88 -7.32 12.74
N ARG A 93 12.52 -6.81 11.69
CA ARG A 93 12.33 -5.42 11.23
C ARG A 93 12.02 -5.41 9.75
N ILE A 94 11.11 -4.50 9.37
CA ILE A 94 10.80 -4.16 7.99
C ILE A 94 10.92 -2.65 7.89
N ASP A 95 11.96 -2.18 7.23
CA ASP A 95 12.11 -0.77 6.90
C ASP A 95 11.50 -0.52 5.53
N ARG A 96 10.53 0.39 5.45
CA ARG A 96 9.93 0.84 4.18
C ARG A 96 10.42 2.24 3.87
N LYS A 97 11.11 2.38 2.74
CA LYS A 97 11.47 3.69 2.17
C LYS A 97 10.77 3.88 0.84
N THR A 98 9.85 4.83 0.80
CA THR A 98 9.02 5.12 -0.38
C THR A 98 9.34 6.49 -0.95
N THR A 99 9.51 6.56 -2.27
CA THR A 99 9.55 7.81 -3.04
C THR A 99 8.30 7.89 -3.91
N LEU A 100 7.54 8.98 -3.80
CA LEU A 100 6.42 9.28 -4.68
C LEU A 100 6.85 10.37 -5.66
N LYS A 101 6.69 10.12 -6.95
CA LYS A 101 6.98 11.07 -8.02
C LYS A 101 5.72 11.38 -8.80
N ALA A 102 5.33 12.64 -8.86
CA ALA A 102 4.27 13.08 -9.76
C ALA A 102 4.67 12.84 -11.22
N VAL A 103 3.76 12.21 -11.98
CA VAL A 103 3.97 11.91 -13.40
C VAL A 103 2.99 12.64 -14.32
N ALA A 104 1.91 13.20 -13.76
CA ALA A 104 0.90 13.95 -14.49
C ALA A 104 0.44 15.19 -13.71
N GLY A 105 1.24 16.26 -13.75
CA GLY A 105 0.93 17.53 -13.09
C GLY A 105 1.02 17.48 -11.57
N ASP A 106 0.36 18.41 -10.90
CA ASP A 106 0.35 18.50 -9.44
C ASP A 106 -0.47 17.36 -8.81
N VAL A 107 0.06 16.81 -7.73
CA VAL A 107 -0.63 15.80 -6.92
C VAL A 107 -0.84 16.35 -5.51
N VAL A 108 -2.11 16.56 -5.17
CA VAL A 108 -2.55 17.16 -3.91
C VAL A 108 -3.13 16.07 -3.01
N PHE A 109 -2.52 15.91 -1.84
CA PHE A 109 -3.06 15.13 -0.74
C PHE A 109 -3.89 16.07 0.13
N LYS A 110 -5.22 15.92 0.13
CA LYS A 110 -6.11 16.78 0.91
C LYS A 110 -6.33 16.21 2.31
N ASP A 111 -6.63 17.08 3.28
CA ASP A 111 -7.02 16.65 4.62
C ASP A 111 -8.12 15.58 4.56
N ASN A 112 -7.81 14.43 5.13
CA ASN A 112 -8.70 13.28 5.19
C ASN A 112 -8.57 12.61 6.57
N LYS A 113 -9.62 11.91 7.01
CA LYS A 113 -9.59 11.09 8.23
C LYS A 113 -8.71 9.84 8.08
N GLU A 114 -8.49 9.38 6.85
CA GLU A 114 -7.72 8.17 6.56
C GLU A 114 -6.20 8.45 6.53
N GLY A 115 -5.41 7.47 6.95
CA GLY A 115 -3.95 7.59 7.10
C GLY A 115 -3.16 7.23 5.83
N MET A 116 -1.83 7.37 5.92
CA MET A 116 -0.92 6.95 4.84
C MET A 116 -0.48 5.49 4.95
N ILE A 117 0.04 5.09 6.11
CA ILE A 117 0.57 3.74 6.35
C ILE A 117 -0.38 2.97 7.27
N GLY A 118 -0.68 1.73 6.91
CA GLY A 118 -1.53 0.84 7.68
C GLY A 118 -0.95 -0.57 7.76
N LEU A 119 -1.18 -1.22 8.90
CA LEU A 119 -0.79 -2.61 9.14
C LEU A 119 -1.99 -3.35 9.74
N ARG A 120 -2.47 -4.38 9.05
CA ARG A 120 -3.46 -5.32 9.57
C ARG A 120 -2.70 -6.51 10.11
N VAL A 121 -2.80 -6.71 11.42
CA VAL A 121 -2.21 -7.84 12.12
C VAL A 121 -3.25 -8.92 12.38
N ALA A 122 -2.80 -10.14 12.66
CA ALA A 122 -3.69 -11.19 13.14
C ALA A 122 -4.28 -10.78 14.50
N ARG A 123 -5.49 -11.27 14.83
CA ARG A 123 -6.18 -10.88 16.07
C ARG A 123 -5.38 -11.08 17.37
N GLN A 124 -4.44 -12.02 17.40
CA GLN A 124 -3.57 -12.26 18.57
C GLN A 124 -2.50 -11.18 18.77
N LEU A 125 -2.34 -10.27 17.80
CA LEU A 125 -1.37 -9.18 17.77
C LEU A 125 -2.03 -7.79 17.78
N GLU A 126 -3.38 -7.73 17.72
CA GLU A 126 -4.17 -6.51 18.01
C GLU A 126 -4.20 -6.23 19.51
#